data_AF-A0A920IRP4-F1
#
_entry.id   AF-A0A920IRP4-F1
#
_cell.length_a   1.000
_cell.length_b   1.000
_cell.length_c   1.000
_cell.angle_alpha   90.00
_cell.angle_beta   90.00
_cell.angle_gamma   90.00
#
_symmetry.space_group_name_H-M   'P 1'
#
loop_
_entity.id
_entity.type
_entity.pdbx_description
1 polymer ?
#
loop_
_entity_poly.entity_id
_entity_poly.type
_entity_poly.pdbx_seq_one_letter_code
_entity_poly.pdbx_strand_id
1 'polypeptide(L)'
;MASITLRGLDHSSTLILINSKRQTFAGTAANDGEGYIDVNIIPEIAIQRIEILKEGATSLYGSDAIAGVINFQLIEQFKGMKLDIKYQDTDNYSQTDNNIGILFGNNVFGFDLVAGLQF
;
A
#
# COMPACT_ATOMS: atom_id res chain seq x y z
N MET A 1 12.84 -0.78 -1.16
CA MET A 1 12.04 -1.60 -2.08
C MET A 1 11.32 -2.64 -1.26
N ALA A 2 10.00 -2.53 -1.10
CA ALA A 2 9.18 -3.54 -0.44
C ALA A 2 8.20 -4.12 -1.46
N SER A 3 8.15 -5.45 -1.55
CA SER A 3 7.20 -6.18 -2.37
C SER A 3 6.41 -7.14 -1.50
N ILE A 4 5.16 -7.42 -1.91
CA ILE A 4 4.28 -8.33 -1.19
C ILE A 4 4.02 -9.54 -2.06
N THR A 5 4.21 -10.72 -1.51
CA THR A 5 3.95 -12.00 -2.18
C THR A 5 2.78 -12.71 -1.52
N LEU A 6 1.99 -13.41 -2.33
CA LEU A 6 0.93 -14.29 -1.86
C LEU A 6 1.30 -15.74 -2.16
N ARG A 7 1.05 -16.63 -1.20
CA ARG A 7 1.24 -18.10 -1.34
C ARG A 7 2.68 -18.53 -1.67
N GLY A 8 3.68 -17.69 -1.37
CA GLY A 8 5.08 -17.95 -1.70
C GLY A 8 5.39 -17.91 -3.20
N LEU A 9 4.47 -17.38 -4.01
CA LEU A 9 4.68 -17.11 -5.43
C LEU A 9 5.42 -15.78 -5.61
N ASP A 10 6.05 -15.60 -6.77
CA ASP A 10 6.84 -14.41 -7.06
C ASP A 10 6.00 -13.10 -7.00
N HIS A 11 6.66 -11.97 -6.73
CA HIS A 11 6.00 -10.67 -6.59
C HIS A 11 5.31 -10.22 -7.89
N SER A 12 5.78 -10.67 -9.05
CA SER A 12 5.16 -10.45 -10.36
C SER A 12 3.77 -11.09 -10.48
N SER A 13 3.50 -12.12 -9.67
CA SER A 13 2.23 -12.86 -9.67
C SER A 13 1.17 -12.27 -8.74
N THR A 14 1.50 -11.24 -7.95
CA THR A 14 0.56 -10.56 -7.05
C THR A 14 0.22 -9.18 -7.60
N LEU A 15 -1.03 -8.96 -7.99
CA LEU A 15 -1.47 -7.66 -8.48
C LEU A 15 -1.74 -6.70 -7.32
N ILE A 16 -1.12 -5.53 -7.33
CA ILE A 16 -1.35 -4.47 -6.34
C ILE A 16 -2.21 -3.36 -6.94
N LEU A 17 -3.27 -3.00 -6.23
CA LEU A 17 -4.19 -1.92 -6.56
C LEU A 17 -4.16 -0.85 -5.47
N ILE A 18 -4.37 0.40 -5.87
CA ILE A 18 -4.66 1.52 -4.96
C ILE A 18 -6.00 2.10 -5.38
N ASN A 19 -6.97 2.13 -4.46
CA ASN A 19 -8.35 2.54 -4.73
C ASN A 19 -8.94 1.83 -5.96
N SER A 20 -8.74 0.50 -6.05
CA SER A 20 -9.18 -0.35 -7.16
C SER A 20 -8.57 -0.01 -8.53
N LYS A 21 -7.54 0.84 -8.58
CA LYS A 21 -6.82 1.22 -9.80
C LYS A 21 -5.43 0.56 -9.83
N ARG A 22 -5.07 0.04 -11.00
CA ARG A 22 -3.73 -0.50 -11.25
C ARG A 22 -2.71 0.60 -11.14
N GLN A 23 -1.62 0.33 -10.43
CA GLN A 23 -0.48 1.20 -10.39
C GLN A 23 0.53 0.81 -11.45
N THR A 24 1.32 1.77 -11.90
CA THR A 24 2.43 1.51 -12.81
C THR A 24 3.54 0.80 -12.05
N PHE A 25 4.26 -0.08 -12.73
CA PHE A 25 5.47 -0.67 -12.17
C PHE A 25 6.44 0.45 -11.73
N ALA A 26 7.17 0.20 -10.65
CA ALA A 26 8.26 1.04 -10.22
C ALA A 26 9.23 1.24 -11.40
N GLY A 27 9.72 2.47 -11.59
CA GLY A 27 10.64 2.81 -12.69
C GLY A 27 12.01 2.13 -12.61
N THR A 28 12.24 1.33 -11.57
CA THR A 28 13.41 0.48 -11.38
C THR A 28 12.95 -0.98 -11.46
N ALA A 29 13.63 -1.79 -12.26
CA ALA A 29 13.39 -3.23 -12.27
C ALA A 29 13.66 -3.84 -10.87
N ALA A 30 12.93 -4.89 -10.51
CA ALA A 30 13.29 -5.74 -9.38
C ALA A 30 14.66 -6.40 -9.63
N ASN A 31 15.17 -7.13 -8.63
CA ASN A 31 16.46 -7.81 -8.67
C ASN A 31 16.67 -8.70 -9.92
N ASP A 32 15.59 -9.15 -10.58
CA ASP A 32 15.62 -10.05 -11.75
C ASP A 32 15.03 -9.44 -13.04
N GLY A 33 14.89 -8.11 -13.13
CA GLY A 33 14.35 -7.48 -14.36
C GLY A 33 12.82 -7.34 -14.38
N GLU A 34 12.14 -7.94 -13.41
CA GLU A 34 10.67 -7.99 -13.31
C GLU A 34 10.08 -6.66 -12.81
N GLY A 35 8.88 -6.33 -13.32
CA GLY A 35 8.11 -5.20 -12.83
C GLY A 35 7.51 -5.50 -11.46
N TYR A 36 7.65 -4.56 -10.52
CA TYR A 36 6.98 -4.63 -9.21
C TYR A 36 6.39 -3.28 -8.84
N ILE A 37 5.44 -3.25 -7.91
CA ILE A 37 4.89 -2.01 -7.35
C ILE A 37 5.51 -1.85 -5.96
N ASP A 38 6.29 -0.78 -5.75
CA ASP A 38 6.85 -0.48 -4.42
C ASP A 38 5.75 0.03 -3.50
N VAL A 39 5.34 -0.79 -2.53
CA VAL A 39 4.25 -0.44 -1.61
C VAL A 39 4.63 0.66 -0.62
N ASN A 40 5.92 0.98 -0.50
CA ASN A 40 6.38 2.09 0.35
C ASN A 40 5.91 3.47 -0.16
N ILE A 41 5.38 3.55 -1.38
CA ILE A 41 4.75 4.77 -1.89
C ILE A 41 3.44 5.11 -1.16
N ILE A 42 2.86 4.16 -0.44
CA ILE A 42 1.60 4.32 0.27
C ILE A 42 1.90 4.64 1.74
N PRO A 43 1.59 5.86 2.21
CA PRO A 43 1.72 6.19 3.63
C PRO A 43 0.70 5.37 4.44
N GLU A 44 1.14 4.64 5.47
CA GLU A 44 0.29 3.83 6.34
C GLU A 44 -0.84 4.66 6.96
N ILE A 45 -0.55 5.89 7.35
CA ILE A 45 -1.54 6.81 7.94
C ILE A 45 -2.70 7.14 6.99
N ALA A 46 -2.49 7.01 5.68
CA ALA A 46 -3.49 7.24 4.64
C ALA A 46 -4.29 5.98 4.29
N ILE A 47 -3.91 4.80 4.79
CA ILE A 47 -4.61 3.53 4.54
C ILE A 47 -5.89 3.49 5.38
N GLN A 48 -7.03 3.28 4.72
CA GLN A 48 -8.30 3.01 5.37
C GLN A 48 -8.47 1.51 5.65
N ARG A 49 -8.21 0.67 4.64
CA ARG A 49 -8.24 -0.80 4.76
C ARG A 49 -7.42 -1.45 3.65
N ILE A 50 -7.07 -2.72 3.86
CA ILE A 50 -6.40 -3.57 2.87
C ILE A 50 -7.34 -4.73 2.55
N GLU A 51 -7.68 -4.90 1.28
CA GLU A 51 -8.50 -6.00 0.78
C GLU A 51 -7.60 -7.02 0.08
N ILE A 52 -7.75 -8.30 0.40
CA ILE A 52 -6.94 -9.37 -0.19
C ILE A 52 -7.87 -10.39 -0.84
N LEU A 53 -7.73 -10.56 -2.15
CA LEU A 53 -8.48 -11.56 -2.93
C LEU A 53 -7.52 -12.66 -3.38
N LYS A 54 -7.69 -13.86 -2.81
CA LYS A 54 -6.86 -15.04 -3.10
C LYS A 54 -7.50 -16.01 -4.10
N GLU A 55 -8.78 -15.86 -4.37
CA GLU A 55 -9.58 -16.76 -5.22
C GLU A 55 -10.34 -15.94 -6.27
N GLY A 56 -10.47 -16.47 -7.48
CA GLY A 56 -11.16 -15.77 -8.58
C GLY A 56 -10.48 -14.47 -9.04
N ALA A 57 -9.30 -14.16 -8.52
CA ALA A 57 -8.55 -12.95 -8.83
C ALA A 57 -8.14 -12.89 -10.30
N THR A 58 -7.65 -14.00 -10.86
CA THR A 58 -7.22 -14.10 -12.27
C THR A 58 -8.36 -13.95 -13.27
N SER A 59 -9.58 -14.40 -12.95
CA SER A 59 -10.72 -14.25 -13.86
C SER A 59 -11.24 -12.81 -13.94
N LEU A 60 -11.11 -12.05 -12.86
CA LEU A 60 -11.56 -10.66 -12.79
C LEU A 60 -10.47 -9.65 -13.17
N TYR A 61 -9.21 -9.94 -12.83
CA TYR A 61 -8.07 -9.04 -12.99
C TYR A 61 -6.96 -9.59 -13.92
N GLY A 62 -7.15 -10.71 -14.61
CA GLY A 62 -6.23 -11.19 -15.64
C GLY A 62 -4.94 -11.84 -15.13
N SER A 63 -3.96 -11.97 -16.03
CA SER A 63 -2.75 -12.78 -15.85
C SER A 63 -1.82 -12.34 -14.73
N ASP A 64 -1.86 -11.08 -14.32
CA ASP A 64 -0.96 -10.54 -13.29
C ASP A 64 -1.41 -10.92 -11.87
N ALA A 65 -2.60 -11.52 -11.73
CA ALA A 65 -3.23 -11.83 -10.45
C ALA A 65 -3.23 -13.33 -10.11
N ILE A 66 -2.24 -14.09 -10.59
CA ILE A 66 -2.11 -15.55 -10.40
C ILE A 66 -2.07 -15.93 -8.92
N ALA A 67 -1.28 -15.21 -8.13
CA ALA A 67 -1.19 -15.42 -6.69
C ALA A 67 -2.37 -14.77 -5.93
N GLY A 68 -2.90 -13.68 -6.48
CA GLY A 68 -4.05 -12.95 -5.97
C GLY A 68 -3.99 -11.45 -6.25
N VAL A 69 -4.90 -10.69 -5.64
CA VAL A 69 -4.93 -9.23 -5.64
C VAL A 69 -4.83 -8.69 -4.22
N ILE A 70 -4.05 -7.64 -4.04
CA ILE A 70 -4.03 -6.81 -2.84
C ILE A 70 -4.48 -5.41 -3.24
N ASN A 71 -5.55 -4.92 -2.63
CA ASN A 71 -6.09 -3.59 -2.88
C ASN A 71 -5.98 -2.72 -1.63
N PHE A 72 -5.16 -1.69 -1.72
CA PHE A 72 -5.02 -0.66 -0.70
C PHE A 72 -6.12 0.39 -0.91
N GLN A 73 -7.07 0.43 0.01
CA GLN A 73 -8.11 1.43 0.02
C GLN A 73 -7.64 2.57 0.90
N LEU A 74 -7.39 3.73 0.29
CA LEU A 74 -6.95 4.93 0.96
C LEU A 74 -8.15 5.75 1.46
N ILE A 75 -7.90 6.63 2.41
CA ILE A 75 -8.91 7.55 2.90
C ILE A 75 -9.20 8.60 1.81
N GLU A 76 -10.39 8.54 1.21
CA GLU A 76 -10.80 9.48 0.16
C GLU A 76 -11.42 10.76 0.74
N GLN A 77 -12.07 10.67 1.91
CA GLN A 77 -12.76 11.78 2.55
C GLN A 77 -12.25 11.94 3.97
N PHE A 78 -11.47 13.00 4.20
CA PHE A 78 -10.97 13.37 5.51
C PHE A 78 -10.95 14.89 5.63
N LYS A 79 -11.34 15.42 6.79
CA LYS A 79 -11.29 16.86 7.07
C LYS A 79 -10.54 17.10 8.36
N GLY A 80 -9.48 17.91 8.28
CA GLY A 80 -8.62 18.26 9.40
C GLY A 80 -7.22 17.70 9.26
N MET A 81 -6.54 17.54 10.38
CA MET A 81 -5.18 17.02 10.47
C MET A 81 -5.13 15.85 11.44
N LYS A 82 -4.47 14.77 11.06
CA LYS A 82 -4.18 13.61 11.91
C LYS A 82 -2.67 13.46 12.02
N LEU A 83 -2.20 13.25 13.25
CA LEU A 83 -0.82 12.94 13.58
C LEU A 83 -0.80 11.56 14.22
N ASP A 84 0.07 10.69 13.75
CA ASP A 84 0.29 9.33 14.25
C ASP A 84 1.76 9.20 14.65
N ILE A 85 2.01 8.74 15.88
CA ILE A 85 3.37 8.51 16.38
C ILE A 85 3.36 7.11 16.99
N LYS A 86 4.20 6.23 16.46
CA LYS A 86 4.38 4.86 16.95
C LYS A 86 5.81 4.66 17.40
N TYR A 87 5.94 4.05 18.56
CA TYR A 87 7.19 3.55 19.13
C TYR A 87 6.95 2.10 19.50
N GLN A 88 7.73 1.19 18.92
CA GLN A 88 7.64 -0.24 19.20
C GLN A 88 9.02 -0.76 19.56
N ASP A 89 9.09 -1.52 20.64
CA ASP A 89 10.30 -2.19 21.11
C ASP A 89 10.01 -3.68 21.26
N THR A 90 11.02 -4.51 21.02
CA THR A 90 10.88 -5.97 21.02
C THR A 90 11.70 -6.60 22.14
N ASP A 91 11.06 -7.45 22.95
CA ASP A 91 11.70 -8.06 24.12
C ASP A 91 12.79 -9.10 23.77
N ASN A 92 12.62 -9.80 22.63
CA ASN A 92 13.47 -10.94 22.24
C ASN A 92 14.51 -10.63 21.15
N TYR A 93 14.55 -9.38 20.70
CA TYR A 93 15.51 -8.90 19.72
C TYR A 93 15.57 -7.38 19.89
N SER A 94 16.75 -6.81 20.11
CA SER A 94 16.94 -5.37 20.37
C SER A 94 16.62 -4.53 19.12
N GLN A 95 15.37 -4.52 18.71
CA GLN A 95 14.85 -3.83 17.56
C GLN A 95 13.82 -2.82 18.05
N THR A 96 14.12 -1.56 17.77
CA THR A 96 13.27 -0.43 18.09
C THR A 96 12.80 0.19 16.77
N ASP A 97 11.49 0.18 16.57
CA ASP A 97 10.84 0.69 15.38
C ASP A 97 10.08 1.99 15.75
N ASN A 98 10.49 3.08 15.11
CA ASN A 98 9.88 4.40 15.26
C ASN A 98 9.20 4.78 13.97
N ASN A 99 7.98 5.32 14.07
CA ASN A 99 7.24 5.76 12.91
C ASN A 99 6.44 7.02 13.23
N ILE A 100 6.48 8.01 12.32
CA ILE A 100 5.72 9.25 12.46
C ILE A 100 4.93 9.49 11.18
N GLY A 101 3.61 9.52 11.28
CA GLY A 101 2.68 9.82 10.19
C GLY A 101 1.96 11.16 10.37
N ILE A 102 1.80 11.91 9.28
CA ILE A 102 0.98 13.12 9.22
C ILE A 102 0.00 12.97 8.06
N LEU A 103 -1.28 13.26 8.30
CA LEU A 103 -2.34 13.26 7.29
C LEU A 103 -3.11 14.56 7.36
N PHE A 104 -3.29 15.22 6.23
CA PHE A 104 -4.07 16.43 6.09
C PHE A 104 -5.20 16.20 5.10
N GLY A 105 -6.40 16.68 5.43
CA GLY A 105 -7.57 16.58 4.58
C GLY A 105 -8.38 17.87 4.58
N ASN A 106 -8.82 18.30 3.40
CA ASN A 106 -9.64 19.50 3.25
C ASN A 106 -10.68 19.32 2.15
N ASN A 107 -11.83 19.95 2.32
CA ASN A 107 -12.89 20.01 1.31
C ASN A 107 -12.90 21.42 0.73
N VAL A 108 -12.54 21.55 -0.55
CA VAL A 108 -12.39 22.83 -1.25
C VAL A 108 -13.27 22.82 -2.49
N PHE A 109 -14.26 23.72 -2.57
CA PHE A 109 -15.22 23.82 -3.68
C PHE A 109 -15.92 22.50 -4.06
N GLY A 110 -16.22 21.64 -3.06
CA GLY A 110 -16.86 20.35 -3.29
C GLY A 110 -15.91 19.22 -3.72
N PHE A 111 -14.60 19.49 -3.79
CA PHE A 111 -13.57 18.48 -3.96
C PHE A 111 -12.96 18.11 -2.61
N ASP A 112 -12.88 16.81 -2.33
CA ASP A 112 -12.15 16.27 -1.18
C ASP A 112 -10.69 16.02 -1.57
N LEU A 113 -9.76 16.65 -0.84
CA LEU A 113 -8.33 16.48 -1.00
C LEU A 113 -7.74 15.91 0.28
N VAL A 114 -6.99 14.82 0.15
CA VAL A 114 -6.31 14.14 1.26
C VAL A 114 -4.84 13.93 0.87
N ALA A 115 -3.92 14.31 1.77
CA ALA A 115 -2.49 14.15 1.59
C ALA A 115 -1.87 13.54 2.86
N GLY A 116 -1.01 12.53 2.70
CA GLY A 116 -0.33 11.84 3.79
C GLY A 116 1.18 11.83 3.61
N LEU A 117 1.92 11.97 4.71
CA LEU A 117 3.37 11.86 4.80
C LEU A 117 3.72 10.94 5.97
N GLN A 118 4.79 10.16 5.83
CA GLN A 118 5.24 9.24 6.87
C GLN A 118 6.77 9.20 6.88
N PHE A 119 7.36 9.10 8.08
CA PHE A 119 8.79 9.10 8.36
C PHE A 119 9.15 7.94 9.28
#